data_AF-A0A953U621-F1
#
_entry.id   AF-A0A953U621-F1
#
_cell.length_a   1.000
_cell.length_b   1.000
_cell.length_c   1.000
_cell.angle_alpha   90.00
_cell.angle_beta   90.00
_cell.angle_gamma   90.00
#
_symmetry.space_group_name_H-M   'P 1'
#
loop_
_entity.id
_entity.type
_entity.pdbx_description
1 polymer ?
#
loop_
_entity_poly.entity_id
_entity_poly.type
_entity_poly.pdbx_seq_one_letter_code
_entity_poly.pdbx_strand_id
1 'polypeptide(L)'
;MRKFLLLAVLVPLVLAAGWYYFHQRTLPGYGPLYREFAYISNGKSNTVTVIDLRSFRPVRTLQVGSDPTGIAANPKRNEVYVVNTGSSNISVIDAEQNKVVATIGVYA
;
A
#
# COMPACT_ATOMS: atom_id res chain seq x y z
N MET A 1 -16.85 5.05 55.70
CA MET A 1 -17.48 4.17 54.69
C MET A 1 -17.65 4.83 53.31
N ARG A 2 -18.03 6.13 53.20
CA ARG A 2 -18.23 6.81 51.89
C ARG A 2 -16.99 6.94 50.97
N LYS A 3 -15.77 7.08 51.50
CA LYS A 3 -14.53 7.23 50.68
C LYS A 3 -14.11 5.96 49.95
N PHE A 4 -14.35 4.78 50.53
CA PHE A 4 -14.07 3.49 49.89
C PHE A 4 -15.04 3.18 48.73
N LEU A 5 -16.28 3.65 48.84
CA LEU A 5 -17.28 3.51 47.78
C LEU A 5 -16.93 4.34 46.53
N LEU A 6 -16.36 5.52 46.71
CA LEU A 6 -15.91 6.39 45.60
C LEU A 6 -14.77 5.75 44.79
N LEU A 7 -13.78 5.15 45.46
CA LEU A 7 -12.66 4.47 44.80
C LEU A 7 -13.12 3.21 44.04
N ALA A 8 -14.10 2.48 44.58
CA ALA A 8 -14.67 1.30 43.93
C ALA A 8 -15.40 1.61 42.61
N VAL A 9 -15.84 2.85 42.39
CA VAL A 9 -16.51 3.29 41.16
C VAL A 9 -15.54 3.99 40.20
N LEU A 10 -14.62 4.80 40.73
CA LEU A 10 -13.66 5.56 39.90
C LEU A 10 -12.62 4.68 39.23
N VAL A 11 -12.11 3.65 39.91
CA VAL A 11 -11.05 2.79 39.35
C VAL A 11 -11.55 2.00 38.13
N PRO A 12 -12.71 1.32 38.14
CA PRO A 12 -13.25 0.66 36.95
C PRO A 12 -13.52 1.63 35.80
N LEU A 13 -13.99 2.85 36.08
CA LEU A 13 -14.25 3.87 35.06
C LEU A 13 -12.96 4.37 34.41
N VAL A 14 -11.91 4.61 35.18
CA VAL A 14 -10.60 5.02 34.64
C VAL A 14 -9.95 3.88 33.85
N LEU A 15 -10.09 2.63 34.31
CA LEU A 15 -9.62 1.46 33.58
C LEU A 15 -10.42 1.24 32.29
N ALA A 16 -11.74 1.43 32.30
CA ALA A 16 -12.57 1.34 31.11
C ALA A 16 -12.26 2.47 30.12
N ALA A 17 -12.06 3.70 30.59
CA ALA A 17 -11.66 4.83 29.77
C ALA A 17 -10.26 4.63 29.18
N GLY A 18 -9.31 4.11 29.97
CA GLY A 18 -7.98 3.74 29.50
C GLY A 18 -8.05 2.62 28.46
N TRP A 19 -8.76 1.55 28.75
CA TRP A 19 -8.99 0.44 27.81
C TRP A 19 -9.59 0.93 26.49
N TYR A 20 -10.65 1.74 26.56
CA TYR A 20 -11.32 2.34 25.40
C TYR A 20 -10.40 3.27 24.60
N TYR A 21 -9.60 4.08 25.28
CA TYR A 21 -8.64 5.00 24.64
C TYR A 21 -7.50 4.24 23.95
N PHE A 22 -7.00 3.15 24.56
CA PHE A 22 -5.91 2.36 23.99
C PHE A 22 -6.37 1.35 22.93
N HIS A 23 -7.62 0.83 22.98
CA HIS A 23 -8.15 -0.11 21.99
C HIS A 23 -8.58 0.52 20.67
N GLN A 24 -8.83 1.84 20.64
CA GLN A 24 -9.22 2.54 19.40
C GLN A 24 -8.06 2.84 18.45
N ARG A 25 -6.85 2.33 18.73
CA ARG A 25 -5.74 2.32 17.76
C ARG A 25 -5.71 1.04 16.93
N THR A 26 -6.87 0.54 16.55
CA THR A 26 -6.92 -0.32 15.36
C THR A 26 -6.57 0.56 14.17
N LEU A 27 -5.53 0.19 13.43
CA LEU A 27 -5.32 0.73 12.07
C LEU A 27 -6.67 0.72 11.35
N PRO A 28 -7.00 1.71 10.50
CA PRO A 28 -8.26 1.76 9.78
C PRO A 28 -8.61 0.35 9.30
N GLY A 29 -9.80 -0.14 9.65
CA GLY A 29 -10.20 -1.53 9.45
C GLY A 29 -10.28 -1.85 7.97
N TYR A 30 -9.14 -2.10 7.36
CA TYR A 30 -9.02 -2.43 5.96
C TYR A 30 -9.59 -3.84 5.79
N GLY A 31 -10.61 -3.96 4.94
CA GLY A 31 -11.29 -5.24 4.69
C GLY A 31 -10.30 -6.34 4.27
N PRO A 32 -10.69 -7.62 4.36
CA PRO A 32 -9.79 -8.76 4.11
C PRO A 32 -9.17 -8.78 2.70
N LEU A 33 -9.72 -7.99 1.76
CA LEU A 33 -9.25 -7.85 0.38
C LEU A 33 -8.40 -6.59 0.13
N TYR A 34 -8.26 -5.70 1.12
CA TYR A 34 -7.39 -4.54 0.98
C TYR A 34 -5.92 -4.99 0.95
N ARG A 35 -5.24 -4.61 -0.14
CA ARG A 35 -3.84 -4.91 -0.37
C ARG A 35 -3.11 -3.60 -0.59
N GLU A 36 -2.05 -3.41 0.18
CA GLU A 36 -1.14 -2.28 0.02
C GLU A 36 0.08 -2.80 -0.74
N PHE A 37 0.26 -2.32 -1.97
CA PHE A 37 1.38 -2.70 -2.80
C PHE A 37 2.33 -1.53 -3.01
N ALA A 38 3.62 -1.80 -2.91
CA ALA A 38 4.66 -0.95 -3.46
C ALA A 38 5.14 -1.52 -4.80
N TYR A 39 5.46 -0.62 -5.73
CA TYR A 39 5.99 -0.94 -7.05
C TYR A 39 7.39 -0.34 -7.17
N ILE A 40 8.38 -1.19 -7.42
CA ILE A 40 9.80 -0.80 -7.43
C ILE A 40 10.33 -1.04 -8.84
N SER A 41 10.76 0.03 -9.52
CA SER A 41 11.40 -0.04 -10.83
C SER A 41 12.82 -0.58 -10.72
N ASN A 42 13.10 -1.66 -11.45
CA ASN A 42 14.42 -2.27 -11.54
C ASN A 42 15.04 -1.92 -12.90
N GLY A 43 15.61 -0.72 -13.03
CA GLY A 43 16.12 -0.14 -14.29
C GLY A 43 16.95 -1.12 -15.14
N LYS A 44 18.01 -1.69 -14.56
CA LYS A 44 18.91 -2.62 -15.26
C LYS A 44 18.29 -3.98 -15.62
N SER A 45 17.15 -4.31 -15.04
CA SER A 45 16.49 -5.61 -15.23
C SER A 45 15.24 -5.51 -16.10
N ASN A 46 14.83 -4.31 -16.53
CA ASN A 46 13.60 -4.08 -17.30
C ASN A 46 12.35 -4.66 -16.62
N THR A 47 12.32 -4.60 -15.29
CA THR A 47 11.18 -5.11 -14.50
C THR A 47 10.70 -4.14 -13.45
N VAL A 48 9.50 -4.40 -12.93
CA VAL A 48 8.97 -3.82 -11.69
C VAL A 48 8.71 -4.94 -10.70
N THR A 49 9.21 -4.81 -9.47
CA THR A 49 8.86 -5.71 -8.36
C THR A 49 7.64 -5.16 -7.63
N VAL A 50 6.64 -6.01 -7.43
CA VAL A 50 5.48 -5.73 -6.58
C VAL A 50 5.74 -6.31 -5.20
N ILE A 51 5.73 -5.46 -4.18
CA ILE A 51 5.91 -5.84 -2.77
C ILE A 51 4.57 -5.68 -2.06
N ASP A 52 4.11 -6.74 -1.41
CA ASP A 52 3.01 -6.68 -0.45
C ASP A 52 3.52 -6.01 0.83
N LEU A 53 2.97 -4.84 1.15
CA LEU A 53 3.42 -4.02 2.30
C LEU A 53 2.89 -4.52 3.64
N ARG A 54 1.94 -5.46 3.66
CA ARG A 54 1.49 -6.09 4.91
C ARG A 54 2.48 -7.13 5.39
N SER A 55 3.05 -7.88 4.44
CA SER A 55 4.04 -8.93 4.72
C SER A 55 5.49 -8.51 4.47
N PHE A 56 5.71 -7.35 3.82
CA PHE A 56 6.99 -6.87 3.32
C PHE A 56 7.71 -7.88 2.44
N ARG A 57 6.96 -8.57 1.57
CA ARG A 57 7.50 -9.60 0.67
C ARG A 57 7.22 -9.29 -0.79
N PRO A 58 8.16 -9.59 -1.70
CA PRO A 58 7.88 -9.55 -3.12
C PRO A 58 6.84 -10.62 -3.46
N VAL A 59 5.78 -10.22 -4.16
CA VAL A 59 4.69 -11.11 -4.57
C VAL A 59 4.62 -11.28 -6.09
N ARG A 60 5.27 -10.39 -6.84
CA ARG A 60 5.34 -10.47 -8.30
C ARG A 60 6.53 -9.69 -8.85
N THR A 61 7.01 -10.13 -10.00
CA THR A 61 7.93 -9.38 -10.86
C THR A 61 7.27 -9.21 -12.23
N LEU A 62 7.18 -7.98 -12.70
CA LEU A 62 6.50 -7.59 -13.93
C LEU A 62 7.54 -7.17 -14.97
N GLN A 63 7.47 -7.76 -16.15
CA GLN A 63 8.25 -7.28 -17.30
C GLN A 63 7.65 -5.96 -17.81
N VAL A 64 8.48 -4.95 -18.04
CA VAL A 64 8.10 -3.64 -18.58
C VAL A 64 9.02 -3.28 -19.74
N GLY A 65 9.01 -2.02 -20.19
CA GLY A 65 9.95 -1.53 -21.19
C GLY A 65 11.39 -1.43 -20.67
N SER A 66 12.29 -1.00 -21.55
CA SER A 66 13.73 -0.89 -21.24
C SER A 66 14.04 0.29 -20.33
N ASP A 67 14.92 0.05 -19.35
CA ASP A 67 15.42 1.05 -18.39
C ASP A 67 14.28 1.83 -17.68
N PRO A 68 13.45 1.17 -16.86
CA PRO A 68 12.44 1.85 -16.07
C PRO A 68 13.05 2.74 -14.99
N THR A 69 12.69 4.02 -14.98
CA THR A 69 13.31 5.05 -14.13
C THR A 69 12.34 5.80 -13.22
N GLY A 70 11.04 5.81 -13.53
CA GLY A 70 10.04 6.51 -12.76
C GLY A 70 8.72 5.75 -12.66
N ILE A 71 7.98 5.98 -11.57
CA ILE A 71 6.68 5.37 -11.28
C ILE A 71 5.69 6.44 -10.79
N ALA A 72 4.47 6.41 -11.31
CA ALA A 72 3.34 7.21 -10.83
C ALA A 72 2.10 6.33 -10.64
N ALA A 73 1.31 6.58 -9.59
CA ALA A 73 0.09 5.82 -9.29
C ALA A 73 -1.16 6.68 -9.50
N ASN A 74 -2.20 6.08 -10.09
CA ASN A 74 -3.53 6.68 -10.22
C ASN A 74 -4.56 5.81 -9.49
N PRO A 75 -4.89 6.14 -8.22
CA PRO A 75 -5.82 5.34 -7.42
C PRO A 75 -7.27 5.39 -7.95
N LYS A 76 -7.64 6.41 -8.74
CA LYS A 76 -8.99 6.51 -9.32
C LYS A 76 -9.23 5.45 -10.40
N ARG A 77 -8.18 5.08 -11.13
CA ARG A 77 -8.22 4.05 -12.19
C ARG A 77 -7.60 2.73 -11.76
N ASN A 78 -7.04 2.68 -10.55
CA ASN A 78 -6.24 1.56 -10.04
C ASN A 78 -5.10 1.16 -10.99
N GLU A 79 -4.39 2.17 -11.49
CA GLU A 79 -3.31 2.00 -12.47
C GLU A 79 -1.99 2.56 -11.93
N VAL A 80 -0.88 1.92 -12.34
CA VAL A 80 0.48 2.38 -12.10
C VAL A 80 1.19 2.56 -13.43
N TYR A 81 1.79 3.72 -13.64
CA TYR A 81 2.48 4.10 -14.86
C TYR A 81 3.99 4.05 -14.61
N VAL A 82 4.70 3.32 -15.48
CA VAL A 82 6.14 3.11 -15.39
C VAL A 82 6.79 3.77 -16.60
N VAL A 83 7.63 4.76 -16.35
CA VAL A 83 8.41 5.45 -17.38
C VAL A 83 9.60 4.57 -17.76
N ASN A 84 9.68 4.16 -19.04
CA ASN A 84 10.75 3.32 -19.57
C ASN A 84 11.63 4.16 -20.51
N THR A 85 12.67 4.80 -19.95
CA THR A 85 13.50 5.78 -20.67
C THR A 85 14.26 5.15 -21.83
N GLY A 86 14.78 3.93 -21.65
CA GLY A 86 15.55 3.22 -22.67
C GLY A 86 14.71 2.74 -23.86
N SER A 87 13.39 2.71 -23.75
CA SER A 87 12.49 2.28 -24.83
C SER A 87 11.46 3.35 -25.24
N SER A 88 11.62 4.58 -24.74
CA SER A 88 10.80 5.75 -25.08
C SER A 88 9.29 5.50 -24.99
N ASN A 89 8.85 4.77 -23.96
CA ASN A 89 7.44 4.44 -23.74
C ASN A 89 7.08 4.39 -22.25
N ILE A 90 5.80 4.24 -21.96
CA ILE A 90 5.23 4.04 -20.63
C ILE A 90 4.55 2.68 -20.58
N SER A 91 4.81 1.89 -19.54
CA SER A 91 4.04 0.67 -19.25
C SER A 91 2.94 0.99 -18.25
N VAL A 92 1.72 0.53 -18.51
CA VAL A 92 0.58 0.68 -17.60
C VAL A 92 0.33 -0.65 -16.90
N ILE A 93 0.40 -0.65 -15.58
CA ILE A 93 0.11 -1.80 -14.72
C ILE A 93 -1.28 -1.60 -14.12
N ASP A 94 -2.13 -2.61 -14.28
CA ASP A 94 -3.35 -2.76 -13.49
C ASP A 94 -2.97 -3.25 -12.09
N ALA A 95 -3.33 -2.46 -11.07
CA ALA A 95 -2.95 -2.72 -9.68
C ALA A 95 -3.87 -3.72 -8.95
N GLU A 96 -5.01 -4.08 -9.54
CA GLU A 96 -5.88 -5.16 -9.02
C GLU A 96 -5.30 -6.52 -9.40
N GLN A 97 -4.94 -6.66 -10.67
CA GLN A 97 -4.42 -7.88 -11.25
C GLN A 97 -2.90 -8.01 -11.11
N ASN A 98 -2.22 -6.91 -10.77
CA ASN A 98 -0.77 -6.77 -10.82
C ASN A 98 -0.22 -7.26 -12.18
N LYS A 99 -0.66 -6.63 -13.26
CA LYS A 99 -0.32 -7.03 -14.62
C LYS A 99 -0.11 -5.82 -15.51
N VAL A 100 0.88 -5.86 -16.40
CA VAL A 100 1.00 -4.87 -17.47
C VAL A 100 -0.14 -5.07 -18.47
N VAL A 101 -0.97 -4.05 -18.64
CA VAL A 101 -2.18 -4.09 -19.48
C VAL A 101 -2.07 -3.21 -20.73
N ALA A 102 -1.14 -2.27 -20.75
CA ALA A 102 -0.89 -1.45 -21.94
C ALA A 102 0.55 -0.92 -21.99
N THR A 103 0.94 -0.51 -23.20
CA THR A 103 2.16 0.26 -23.47
C THR A 103 1.78 1.50 -24.27
N ILE A 104 2.25 2.66 -23.84
CA ILE A 104 1.97 3.95 -24.46
C ILE A 104 3.29 4.50 -25.00
N GLY A 105 3.40 4.68 -26.31
CA GLY A 105 4.56 5.34 -26.91
C GLY A 105 4.60 6.83 -26.55
N VAL A 106 5.78 7.37 -26.27
CA VAL A 106 6.00 8.80 -25.94
C VAL A 106 6.83 9.46 -27.04
N TYR A 107 6.65 9.01 -28.30
CA TYR A 107 7.41 9.50 -29.46
C TYR A 107 7.44 11.04 -29.48
N ALA A 108 8.62 11.60 -29.78
CA ALA A 108 8.80 13.01 -30.08
C ALA A 108 8.55 13.28 -31.57
#